data_AF-A0A848UVT1-F1
#
_entry.id   AF-A0A848UVT1-F1
#
_cell.length_a   1.000
_cell.length_b   1.000
_cell.length_c   1.000
_cell.angle_alpha   90.00
_cell.angle_beta   90.00
_cell.angle_gamma   90.00
#
_symmetry.space_group_name_H-M   'P 1'
#
loop_
_entity.id
_entity.type
_entity.pdbx_description
1 polymer ?
#
loop_
_entity_poly.entity_id
_entity_poly.type
_entity_poly.pdbx_seq_one_letter_code
_entity_poly.pdbx_strand_id
1 'polypeptide(L)'
;MKTLPRLLLISTCGLWMSCNLINPAEGVPAFVAVDEYTFETTSVQGTSSEKFTEIWAFDQGTMMGAFELPASIPVLAEGSRDMSFFAGIKNNGISST
;
A
#
# COMPACT_ATOMS: atom_id res chain seq x y z
N MET A 1 17.34 -40.78 35.49
CA MET A 1 17.64 -39.37 35.85
C MET A 1 18.76 -38.71 35.02
N LYS A 2 19.60 -39.44 34.25
CA LYS A 2 20.73 -38.85 33.48
C LYS A 2 20.38 -38.28 32.09
N THR A 3 19.19 -38.57 31.56
CA THR A 3 18.73 -38.09 30.24
C THR A 3 17.96 -36.77 30.29
N LEU A 4 17.40 -36.42 31.45
CA LEU A 4 16.69 -35.16 31.69
C LEU A 4 17.56 -33.91 31.51
N PRO A 5 18.82 -33.83 32.01
CA PRO A 5 19.66 -32.65 31.76
C PRO A 5 20.05 -32.52 30.28
N ARG A 6 20.14 -33.62 29.52
CA ARG A 6 20.43 -33.60 28.08
C ARG A 6 19.25 -33.06 27.27
N LEU A 7 18.02 -33.42 27.66
CA LEU A 7 16.80 -32.90 27.03
C LEU A 7 16.62 -31.40 27.32
N LEU A 8 16.95 -30.97 28.55
CA LEU A 8 16.87 -29.57 28.97
C LEU A 8 17.89 -28.71 28.21
N LEU A 9 19.11 -29.22 27.98
CA LEU A 9 20.17 -28.52 27.24
C LEU A 9 19.84 -28.28 25.76
N ILE A 10 19.17 -29.25 25.10
CA ILE A 10 18.72 -29.14 23.71
C ILE A 10 17.56 -28.13 23.59
N SER A 11 16.63 -28.15 24.54
CA SER A 11 15.49 -27.21 24.57
C SER A 11 15.92 -25.76 24.81
N THR A 12 16.97 -25.52 25.61
CA THR A 12 17.53 -24.16 25.79
C THR A 12 18.23 -23.62 24.55
N CYS A 13 18.75 -24.46 23.65
CA CYS A 13 19.45 -24.01 22.44
C CYS A 13 18.48 -23.46 21.37
N GLY A 14 17.26 -24.01 21.29
CA GLY A 14 16.23 -23.54 20.36
C GLY A 14 15.65 -22.16 20.68
N LEU A 15 15.82 -21.67 21.91
CA LEU A 15 15.29 -20.38 22.37
C LEU A 15 16.15 -19.17 21.96
N TRP A 16 17.35 -19.40 21.42
CA TRP A 16 18.29 -18.34 21.03
C TRP A 16 18.28 -18.05 19.53
N MET A 17 17.52 -18.83 18.74
CA MET A 17 17.28 -18.54 17.33
C MET A 17 16.16 -17.51 17.21
N SER A 18 16.48 -16.24 17.47
CA SER A 18 15.59 -15.13 17.08
C SER A 18 15.37 -15.14 15.56
N CYS A 19 14.14 -14.97 15.10
CA CYS A 19 13.71 -15.05 13.68
C CYS A 19 14.19 -13.87 12.79
N ASN A 20 15.42 -13.38 12.96
CA ASN A 20 16.01 -12.32 12.12
C ASN A 20 17.25 -12.78 11.33
N LEU A 21 17.52 -14.09 11.27
CA LEU A 21 18.63 -14.64 10.50
C LEU A 21 18.49 -14.42 8.97
N ILE A 22 17.25 -14.23 8.48
CA ILE A 22 16.91 -14.03 7.06
C ILE A 22 15.92 -12.85 6.94
N ASN A 23 16.28 -11.68 7.47
CA ASN A 23 15.51 -10.45 7.30
C ASN A 23 16.42 -9.36 6.72
N PRO A 24 16.49 -9.23 5.38
CA PRO A 24 17.25 -8.14 4.75
C PRO A 24 16.64 -6.79 5.16
N ALA A 25 17.45 -5.74 5.14
CA ALA A 25 16.96 -4.40 5.44
C ALA A 25 15.85 -3.99 4.46
N GLU A 26 14.75 -3.49 5.00
CA GLU A 26 13.62 -2.97 4.24
C GLU A 26 13.93 -1.55 3.74
N GLY A 27 13.42 -1.19 2.56
CA GLY A 27 13.54 0.16 2.04
C GLY A 27 12.60 1.12 2.78
N VAL A 28 12.97 2.41 2.83
CA VAL A 28 12.10 3.47 3.35
C VAL A 28 11.23 4.01 2.21
N PRO A 29 9.89 3.97 2.32
CA PRO A 29 9.03 4.49 1.26
C PRO A 29 8.98 6.02 1.27
N ALA A 30 8.80 6.60 0.09
CA ALA A 30 8.27 7.95 -0.06
C ALA A 30 6.74 7.93 0.06
N PHE A 31 6.13 9.08 0.35
CA PHE A 31 4.67 9.21 0.40
C PHE A 31 4.19 10.31 -0.52
N VAL A 32 3.16 10.01 -1.30
CA VAL A 32 2.43 11.00 -2.09
C VAL A 32 1.12 11.30 -1.39
N ALA A 33 0.94 12.54 -0.97
CA ALA A 33 -0.32 13.04 -0.43
C ALA A 33 -1.23 13.47 -1.59
N VAL A 34 -2.47 12.97 -1.60
CA VAL A 34 -3.51 13.33 -2.57
C VAL A 34 -4.74 13.73 -1.78
N ASP A 35 -5.02 15.03 -1.75
CA ASP A 35 -6.14 15.57 -0.97
C ASP A 35 -7.48 15.42 -1.69
N GLU A 36 -7.53 15.82 -2.97
CA GLU A 36 -8.73 15.77 -3.82
C GLU A 36 -8.37 15.56 -5.29
N TYR A 37 -9.38 15.27 -6.13
CA TYR A 37 -9.23 15.15 -7.57
C TYR A 37 -10.19 16.12 -8.29
N THR A 38 -9.62 17.13 -8.95
CA THR A 38 -10.41 18.14 -9.66
C THR A 38 -10.94 17.61 -10.99
N PHE A 39 -12.23 17.81 -11.24
CA PHE A 39 -12.89 17.42 -12.48
C PHE A 39 -13.68 18.57 -13.07
N GLU A 40 -13.42 18.84 -14.35
CA GLU A 40 -13.99 19.96 -15.08
C GLU A 40 -14.72 19.45 -16.32
N THR A 41 -15.85 20.07 -16.65
CA THR A 41 -16.64 19.76 -17.84
C THR A 41 -16.82 20.98 -18.73
N THR A 42 -17.03 20.73 -20.02
CA THR A 42 -17.43 21.75 -20.99
C THR A 42 -18.94 21.76 -21.19
N SER A 43 -19.45 22.81 -21.86
CA SER A 43 -20.89 23.01 -22.07
C SER A 43 -21.60 21.88 -22.81
N VAL A 44 -20.87 21.01 -23.51
CA VAL A 44 -21.44 19.86 -24.25
C VAL A 44 -21.33 18.53 -23.49
N GLN A 45 -20.71 18.51 -22.31
CA GLN A 45 -20.40 17.30 -21.54
C GLN A 45 -21.34 17.07 -20.34
N GLY A 46 -22.24 18.00 -20.05
CA GLY A 46 -23.14 17.94 -18.90
C GLY A 46 -22.52 18.51 -17.62
N THR A 47 -23.06 18.12 -16.46
CA THR A 47 -22.66 18.63 -15.15
C THR A 47 -21.27 18.13 -14.73
N SER A 48 -20.51 18.98 -14.04
CA SER A 48 -19.28 18.62 -13.34
C SER A 48 -19.52 18.06 -11.93
N SER A 49 -20.78 17.86 -11.54
CA SER A 49 -21.13 17.23 -10.26
C SER A 49 -20.51 15.83 -10.17
N GLU A 50 -19.67 15.63 -9.17
CA GLU A 50 -18.94 14.39 -8.96
C GLU A 50 -18.98 13.95 -7.48
N LYS A 51 -18.52 12.72 -7.21
CA LYS A 51 -18.32 12.18 -5.86
C LYS A 51 -17.21 11.13 -5.87
N PHE A 52 -16.01 11.51 -6.30
CA PHE A 52 -14.83 10.67 -6.29
C PHE A 52 -14.36 10.49 -4.85
N THR A 53 -14.53 9.27 -4.35
CA THR A 53 -14.06 8.89 -3.02
C THR A 53 -12.75 8.10 -3.09
N GLU A 54 -12.25 7.82 -4.29
CA GLU A 54 -11.14 6.91 -4.54
C GLU A 54 -10.28 7.40 -5.71
N ILE A 55 -8.97 7.16 -5.62
CA ILE A 55 -8.00 7.41 -6.68
C ILE A 55 -7.23 6.13 -7.01
N TRP A 56 -7.06 5.83 -8.29
CA TRP A 56 -6.22 4.75 -8.77
C TRP A 56 -4.84 5.31 -9.09
N ALA A 57 -3.81 4.77 -8.42
CA ALA A 57 -2.45 5.23 -8.56
C ALA A 57 -1.58 4.24 -9.34
N PHE A 58 -0.73 4.77 -10.20
CA PHE A 58 0.18 4.02 -11.03
C PHE A 58 1.61 4.59 -10.91
N ASP A 59 2.60 3.72 -10.75
CA ASP A 59 4.03 4.05 -10.83
C ASP A 59 4.58 3.51 -12.14
N GLN A 60 5.06 4.39 -13.02
CA GLN A 60 5.60 3.99 -14.34
C GLN A 60 4.65 3.07 -15.13
N GLY A 61 3.34 3.35 -15.07
CA GLY A 61 2.29 2.57 -15.72
C GLY A 61 1.90 1.27 -15.02
N THR A 62 2.55 0.91 -13.90
CA THR A 62 2.18 -0.25 -13.09
C THR A 62 1.16 0.15 -12.03
N MET A 63 0.02 -0.55 -11.99
CA MET A 63 -1.03 -0.28 -11.00
C MET A 63 -0.53 -0.58 -9.59
N MET A 64 -0.52 0.44 -8.73
CA MET A 64 -0.19 0.29 -7.32
C MET A 64 -1.40 -0.12 -6.49
N GLY A 65 -2.57 0.41 -6.84
CA GLY A 65 -3.81 0.13 -6.15
C GLY A 65 -4.80 1.29 -6.25
N ALA A 66 -5.92 1.11 -5.55
CA ALA A 66 -6.95 2.10 -5.38
C ALA A 66 -6.97 2.58 -3.92
N PHE A 67 -6.99 3.90 -3.71
CA PHE A 67 -6.84 4.52 -2.40
C PHE A 67 -8.00 5.48 -2.15
N GLU A 68 -8.61 5.42 -0.97
CA GLU A 68 -9.67 6.34 -0.59
C GLU A 68 -9.10 7.74 -0.30
N LEU A 69 -9.78 8.77 -0.80
CA LEU A 69 -9.38 10.17 -0.63
C LEU A 69 -9.89 10.74 0.71
N PRO A 70 -9.12 11.60 1.39
CA PRO A 70 -7.73 11.97 1.08
C PRO A 70 -6.76 10.80 1.36
N ALA A 71 -5.76 10.63 0.49
CA ALA A 71 -4.87 9.47 0.48
C ALA A 71 -3.40 9.83 0.75
N SER A 72 -2.71 8.97 1.50
CA SER A 72 -1.24 8.98 1.63
C SER A 72 -0.67 7.70 1.06
N ILE A 73 -0.17 7.77 -0.18
CA ILE A 73 0.19 6.60 -0.99
C ILE A 73 1.68 6.28 -0.79
N PRO A 74 2.03 5.10 -0.23
CA PRO A 74 3.42 4.71 -0.06
C PRO A 74 4.03 4.27 -1.39
N VAL A 75 5.18 4.82 -1.74
CA VAL A 75 5.96 4.48 -2.93
C VAL A 75 7.32 3.96 -2.47
N LEU A 76 7.50 2.65 -2.50
CA LEU A 76 8.76 1.99 -2.17
C LEU A 76 9.68 1.94 -3.40
N ALA A 77 10.12 3.10 -3.84
CA ALA A 77 11.02 3.25 -4.98
C ALA A 77 11.92 4.48 -4.82
N GLU A 78 13.05 4.47 -5.53
CA GLU A 78 14.02 5.57 -5.52
C GLU A 78 14.06 6.29 -6.89
N GLY A 79 14.53 7.54 -6.86
CA GLY A 79 14.77 8.36 -8.06
C GLY A 79 13.54 9.15 -8.54
N SER A 80 13.71 9.87 -9.66
CA SER A 80 12.63 10.60 -10.33
C SER A 80 11.78 9.64 -11.15
N ARG A 81 10.45 9.70 -10.97
CA ARG A 81 9.51 8.73 -11.55
C ARG A 81 8.22 9.43 -11.97
N ASP A 82 7.60 8.91 -13.01
CA ASP A 82 6.31 9.40 -13.48
C ASP A 82 5.19 8.62 -12.79
N MET A 83 4.33 9.38 -12.10
CA MET A 83 3.16 8.87 -11.41
C MET A 83 1.90 9.32 -12.15
N SER A 84 0.94 8.42 -12.28
CA SER A 84 -0.36 8.72 -12.89
C SER A 84 -1.48 8.41 -11.90
N PHE A 85 -2.47 9.29 -11.86
CA PHE A 85 -3.62 9.21 -10.97
C PHE A 85 -4.91 9.32 -11.77
N PHE A 86 -5.88 8.44 -11.49
CA PHE A 86 -7.18 8.44 -12.16
C PHE A 86 -8.29 8.36 -11.12
N ALA A 87 -9.37 9.12 -11.30
CA ALA A 87 -10.54 9.04 -10.45
C ALA A 87 -11.16 7.63 -10.50
N GLY A 88 -11.28 6.99 -9.34
CA GLY A 88 -11.89 5.67 -9.20
C GLY A 88 -13.41 5.74 -9.32
N ILE A 89 -14.00 4.92 -10.20
CA ILE A 89 -15.45 4.83 -10.40
C ILE A 89 -15.94 3.48 -9.87
N LYS A 90 -16.73 3.50 -8.79
CA LYS A 90 -17.37 2.29 -8.25
C LYS A 90 -18.53 1.89 -9.18
N ASN A 91 -18.56 0.62 -9.59
CA ASN A 91 -19.52 0.08 -10.58
C ASN A 91 -21.00 0.31 -10.22
N ASN A 92 -21.31 0.45 -8.93
CA ASN A 92 -22.66 0.60 -8.41
C ASN A 92 -22.71 1.44 -7.11
N GLY A 93 -21.65 2.19 -6.80
CA GLY A 93 -21.58 3.04 -5.60
C GLY A 93 -21.61 2.29 -4.25
N ILE A 94 -21.63 0.96 -4.25
CA ILE A 94 -21.65 0.12 -3.04
C ILE A 94 -20.21 -0.25 -2.68
N SER A 95 -19.80 0.03 -1.44
CA SER A 95 -18.43 -0.19 -0.96
C SER A 95 -18.23 -1.52 -0.23
N SER A 96 -19.29 -2.33 -0.10
CA SER A 96 -19.32 -3.58 0.65
C SER A 96 -20.31 -4.54 0.01
N THR A 97 -19.90 -5.78 -0.23
CA THR A 97 -20.81 -6.92 -0.42
C THR A 97 -20.76 -7.81 0.79
#